data_AF-A0A7K4NFF7-F1
#
_entry.id   AF-A0A7K4NFF7-F1
#
_cell.length_a   1.000
_cell.length_b   1.000
_cell.length_c   1.000
_cell.angle_alpha   90.00
_cell.angle_beta   90.00
_cell.angle_gamma   90.00
#
_symmetry.space_group_name_H-M   'P 1'
#
loop_
_entity.id
_entity.type
_entity.pdbx_description
1 polymer ?
#
loop_
_entity_poly.entity_id
_entity_poly.type
_entity_poly.pdbx_seq_one_letter_code
_entity_poly.pdbx_strand_id
1 'polypeptide(L)'
;MIEQQAVWSINETTSIKTYTLINFRKIPQIQQMPEEVQFEMEVVGNVLPFKTNNYVVEQLIDWDNIPNDPMYVLTFPQKGMLIPEHYDKMASTLRSGADKKEIARIANDIRLQLNPHPAGQMELNVPQLKDGTKLYGMQHKYDETCLFFPSQSQTCHAYCTFCFRWPQFVGMDEMKFAMREGEQLVQYLKEHPEITDVLFTGGDPMIMKASMFSAYTDTLLDAKLPNLKTIRIGTKAISYWPYKFLTDSDADETLKNFEKIVKSGTHLAIMAHFNHLVELSTDPIKEAI
;
A
#
# COMPACT_ATOMS: atom_id res chain seq x y z
N MET A 1 -12.81 25.82 -9.76
CA MET A 1 -11.84 24.71 -9.76
C MET A 1 -10.67 25.20 -10.58
N ILE A 2 -9.53 25.44 -9.95
CA ILE A 2 -8.29 25.69 -10.69
C ILE A 2 -7.87 24.31 -11.17
N GLU A 3 -7.93 24.06 -12.48
CA GLU A 3 -7.38 22.84 -13.06
C GLU A 3 -5.89 22.85 -12.75
N GLN A 4 -5.46 21.98 -11.84
CA GLN A 4 -4.05 21.70 -11.62
C GLN A 4 -3.59 20.98 -12.89
N GLN A 5 -2.98 21.72 -13.83
CA GLN A 5 -2.43 21.13 -15.04
C GLN A 5 -1.33 20.17 -14.62
N ALA A 6 -1.49 18.89 -14.95
CA ALA A 6 -0.44 17.90 -14.77
C ALA A 6 0.81 18.40 -15.49
N VAL A 7 1.92 18.50 -14.76
CA VAL A 7 3.22 18.93 -15.28
C VAL A 7 3.78 17.85 -16.22
N TRP A 8 3.39 16.58 -16.01
CA TRP A 8 3.85 15.47 -16.84
C TRP A 8 2.80 15.02 -17.85
N SER A 9 3.27 14.73 -19.07
CA SER A 9 2.41 14.16 -20.11
C SER A 9 2.17 12.65 -19.90
N ILE A 10 1.14 12.12 -20.57
CA ILE A 10 0.81 10.67 -20.60
C ILE A 10 2.01 9.83 -21.04
N ASN A 11 2.82 10.34 -21.97
CA ASN A 11 3.95 9.62 -22.57
C ASN A 11 5.29 9.90 -21.86
N GLU A 12 5.30 10.72 -20.80
CA GLU A 12 6.53 11.10 -20.13
C GLU A 12 7.05 9.96 -19.27
N THR A 13 8.23 9.45 -19.62
CA THR A 13 8.86 8.32 -18.93
C THR A 13 9.63 8.82 -17.71
N THR A 14 8.93 9.39 -16.72
CA THR A 14 9.57 9.77 -15.47
C THR A 14 9.74 8.53 -14.58
N SER A 15 10.99 8.16 -14.29
CA SER A 15 11.25 7.08 -13.34
C SER A 15 10.73 7.45 -11.94
N ILE A 16 10.15 6.46 -11.26
CA ILE A 16 9.67 6.67 -9.88
C ILE A 16 10.84 7.03 -8.96
N LYS A 17 10.73 8.18 -8.30
CA LYS A 17 11.61 8.60 -7.21
C LYS A 17 10.86 8.43 -5.92
N THR A 18 11.34 7.53 -5.06
CA THR A 18 10.73 7.28 -3.75
C THR A 18 11.30 8.22 -2.70
N TYR A 19 10.40 8.85 -1.95
CA TYR A 19 10.72 9.60 -0.75
C TYR A 19 10.26 8.84 0.49
N THR A 20 11.13 8.73 1.49
CA THR A 20 10.89 8.09 2.78
C THR A 20 11.43 8.98 3.89
N LEU A 21 11.30 8.56 5.15
CA LEU A 21 11.87 9.29 6.28
C LEU A 21 13.37 9.60 6.12
N ILE A 22 14.11 8.77 5.37
CA ILE A 22 15.56 8.92 5.18
C ILE A 22 15.90 10.13 4.28
N ASN A 23 15.02 10.49 3.34
CA ASN A 23 15.34 11.47 2.30
C ASN A 23 14.26 12.53 2.04
N PHE A 24 13.16 12.57 2.81
CA PHE A 24 12.08 13.52 2.59
C PHE A 24 12.53 14.99 2.69
N ARG A 25 13.51 15.29 3.55
CA ARG A 25 14.13 16.62 3.65
C ARG A 25 14.87 17.06 2.37
N LYS A 26 15.04 16.18 1.37
CA LYS A 26 15.59 16.52 0.05
C LYS A 26 14.52 16.99 -0.94
N ILE A 27 13.24 16.91 -0.59
CA ILE A 27 12.15 17.45 -1.41
C ILE A 27 12.27 18.98 -1.39
N PRO A 28 12.38 19.67 -2.56
CA PRO A 28 12.59 21.12 -2.61
C PRO A 28 11.55 21.92 -1.82
N GLN A 29 10.29 21.50 -1.85
CA GLN A 29 9.19 22.13 -1.13
C GLN A 29 9.32 21.96 0.39
N ILE A 30 9.83 20.82 0.86
CA ILE A 30 10.10 20.57 2.29
C ILE A 30 11.28 21.42 2.78
N GLN A 31 12.31 21.62 1.96
CA GLN A 31 13.47 22.45 2.33
C GLN A 31 13.12 23.92 2.61
N GLN A 32 12.01 24.40 2.03
CA GLN A 32 11.51 25.75 2.23
C GLN A 32 10.67 25.89 3.50
N MET A 33 10.29 24.77 4.13
CA MET A 33 9.50 24.77 5.36
C MET A 33 10.35 25.14 6.58
N PRO A 34 9.75 25.75 7.62
CA PRO A 34 10.40 25.95 8.90
C PRO A 34 10.96 24.63 9.47
N GLU A 35 12.14 24.69 10.10
CA GLU A 35 12.79 23.51 10.67
C GLU A 35 11.89 22.76 11.67
N GLU A 36 11.06 23.48 12.44
CA GLU A 36 10.11 22.85 13.38
C GLU A 36 9.06 21.98 12.65
N VAL A 37 8.60 22.38 11.46
CA VAL A 37 7.63 21.59 10.67
C VAL A 37 8.32 20.34 10.10
N GLN A 38 9.56 20.47 9.64
CA GLN A 38 10.34 19.31 9.18
C GLN A 38 10.61 18.34 10.35
N PHE A 39 10.89 18.87 11.54
CA PHE A 39 11.06 18.10 12.75
C PHE A 39 9.76 17.40 13.17
N GLU A 40 8.61 18.07 13.10
CA GLU A 40 7.29 17.45 13.35
C GLU A 40 7.04 16.23 12.44
N MET A 41 7.37 16.35 11.14
CA MET A 41 7.29 15.23 10.19
C MET A 41 8.23 14.09 10.58
N GLU A 42 9.44 14.41 11.04
CA GLU A 42 10.44 13.44 11.46
C GLU A 42 10.01 12.68 12.72
N VAL A 43 9.45 13.38 13.71
CA VAL A 43 8.89 12.78 14.94
C VAL A 43 7.82 11.76 14.59
N VAL A 44 6.84 12.17 13.79
CA VAL A 44 5.72 11.29 13.41
C VAL A 44 6.20 10.15 12.52
N GLY A 45 7.08 10.43 11.55
CA GLY A 45 7.62 9.44 10.61
C GLY A 45 8.49 8.37 11.27
N ASN A 46 9.09 8.64 12.44
CA ASN A 46 9.78 7.61 13.23
C ASN A 46 8.80 6.63 13.90
N VAL A 47 7.56 7.05 14.17
CA VAL A 47 6.51 6.20 14.75
C VAL A 47 5.67 5.54 13.66
N LEU A 48 5.06 6.32 12.78
CA LEU A 48 4.21 5.84 11.69
C LEU A 48 4.99 5.82 10.38
N PRO A 49 4.87 4.77 9.56
CA PRO A 49 5.67 4.62 8.35
C PRO A 49 5.35 5.71 7.33
N PHE A 50 6.39 6.31 6.74
CA PHE A 50 6.26 7.32 5.69
C PHE A 50 6.92 6.86 4.39
N LYS A 51 6.18 6.96 3.30
CA LYS A 51 6.65 6.77 1.93
C LYS A 51 5.76 7.57 0.98
N THR A 52 6.36 8.30 0.05
CA THR A 52 5.67 8.93 -1.07
C THR A 52 6.56 8.87 -2.32
N ASN A 53 6.11 9.45 -3.42
CA ASN A 53 6.87 9.49 -4.67
C ASN A 53 6.75 10.85 -5.36
N ASN A 54 7.56 11.04 -6.40
CA ASN A 54 7.57 12.26 -7.21
C ASN A 54 6.24 12.57 -7.89
N TYR A 55 5.46 11.57 -8.32
CA TYR A 55 4.15 11.85 -8.91
C TYR A 55 3.19 12.48 -7.90
N VAL A 56 3.09 11.92 -6.69
CA VAL A 56 2.28 12.51 -5.61
C VAL A 56 2.78 13.92 -5.27
N VAL A 57 4.08 14.08 -5.07
CA VAL A 57 4.71 15.35 -4.67
C VAL A 57 4.56 16.45 -5.72
N GLU A 58 4.73 16.11 -7.00
CA GLU A 58 4.83 17.09 -8.08
C GLU A 58 3.51 17.31 -8.82
N GLN A 59 2.60 16.31 -8.82
CA GLN A 59 1.36 16.35 -9.62
C GLN A 59 0.10 16.48 -8.79
N LEU A 60 0.09 15.97 -7.55
CA LEU A 60 -1.14 15.87 -6.76
C LEU A 60 -1.22 16.87 -5.59
N ILE A 61 -0.09 17.34 -5.08
CA ILE A 61 -0.05 18.28 -3.95
C ILE A 61 -0.01 19.72 -4.44
N ASP A 62 -1.00 20.52 -4.04
CA ASP A 62 -0.91 21.97 -4.12
C ASP A 62 -0.13 22.52 -2.91
N TRP A 63 1.16 22.81 -3.11
CA TRP A 63 2.05 23.31 -2.06
C TRP A 63 1.74 24.76 -1.64
N ASP A 64 0.92 25.51 -2.37
CA ASP A 64 0.48 26.84 -1.96
C ASP A 64 -0.71 26.79 -0.99
N ASN A 65 -1.33 25.62 -0.81
CA ASN A 65 -2.51 25.40 0.03
C ASN A 65 -2.22 24.53 1.28
N ILE A 66 -0.95 24.27 1.60
CA ILE A 66 -0.58 23.57 2.83
C ILE A 66 -0.83 24.44 4.08
N PRO A 67 -1.29 23.85 5.21
CA PRO A 67 -1.45 22.42 5.46
C PRO A 67 -2.80 21.83 5.03
N ASN A 68 -3.66 22.60 4.35
CA ASN A 68 -5.03 22.20 4.03
C ASN A 68 -5.16 21.42 2.71
N ASP A 69 -4.09 21.32 1.92
CA ASP A 69 -4.10 20.51 0.71
C ASP A 69 -4.43 19.04 1.03
N PRO A 70 -5.47 18.46 0.40
CA PRO A 70 -5.94 17.12 0.74
C PRO A 70 -4.88 16.06 0.45
N MET A 71 -4.07 16.21 -0.59
CA MET A 71 -3.09 15.19 -0.96
C MET A 71 -1.89 15.21 -0.02
N TYR A 72 -1.47 16.39 0.43
CA TYR A 72 -0.53 16.56 1.53
C TYR A 72 -1.07 15.90 2.80
N VAL A 73 -2.33 16.18 3.18
CA VAL A 73 -2.96 15.59 4.37
C VAL A 73 -2.99 14.06 4.31
N LEU A 74 -3.29 13.50 3.14
CA LEU A 74 -3.40 12.06 2.92
C LEU A 74 -2.05 11.34 2.83
N THR A 75 -0.94 12.04 2.62
CA THR A 75 0.36 11.40 2.30
C THR A 75 1.56 11.85 3.13
N PHE A 76 1.51 13.00 3.82
CA PHE A 76 2.61 13.50 4.66
C PHE A 76 2.33 13.38 6.17
N PRO A 77 3.34 13.04 7.00
CA PRO A 77 3.16 12.93 8.44
C PRO A 77 2.81 14.29 9.05
N GLN A 78 1.84 14.31 9.94
CA GLN A 78 1.37 15.51 10.63
C GLN A 78 1.36 15.27 12.12
N LYS A 79 1.73 16.28 12.91
CA LYS A 79 1.78 16.21 14.38
C LYS A 79 0.54 15.60 15.02
N GLY A 80 -0.65 15.97 14.52
CA GLY A 80 -1.93 15.47 15.02
C GLY A 80 -2.19 13.98 14.80
N MET A 81 -1.32 13.26 14.09
CA MET A 81 -1.42 11.80 13.91
C MET A 81 -1.00 11.02 15.17
N LEU A 82 -0.32 11.67 16.12
CA LEU A 82 0.03 11.11 17.41
C LEU A 82 -0.69 11.88 18.52
N ILE A 83 -1.07 11.18 19.59
CA ILE A 83 -1.52 11.86 20.81
C ILE A 83 -0.33 12.65 21.42
N PRO A 84 -0.59 13.74 22.17
CA PRO A 84 0.48 14.58 22.71
C PRO A 84 1.58 13.81 23.46
N GLU A 85 1.20 12.85 24.30
CA GLU A 85 2.15 12.01 25.05
C GLU A 85 3.10 11.22 24.14
N HIS A 86 2.57 10.59 23.09
CA HIS A 86 3.38 9.82 22.14
C HIS A 86 4.30 10.73 21.33
N TYR A 87 3.78 11.88 20.90
CA TYR A 87 4.56 12.89 20.19
C TYR A 87 5.71 13.41 21.06
N ASP A 88 5.43 13.87 22.27
CA ASP A 88 6.43 14.45 23.18
C ASP A 88 7.50 13.44 23.57
N LYS A 89 7.11 12.17 23.78
CA LYS A 89 8.05 11.07 24.04
C LYS A 89 9.04 10.90 22.90
N MET A 90 8.56 10.76 21.66
CA MET A 90 9.44 10.59 20.49
C MET A 90 10.26 11.86 20.20
N ALA A 91 9.66 13.04 20.30
CA ALA A 91 10.34 14.31 20.08
C ALA A 91 11.49 14.52 21.09
N SER A 92 11.28 14.18 22.35
CA SER A 92 12.32 14.25 23.39
C SER A 92 13.46 13.26 23.12
N THR A 93 13.14 12.04 22.68
CA THR A 93 14.14 11.03 22.28
C THR A 93 14.97 11.50 21.09
N LEU A 94 14.37 12.14 20.08
CA LEU A 94 15.13 12.66 18.93
C LEU A 94 16.02 13.86 19.33
N ARG A 95 15.50 14.79 20.13
CA ARG A 95 16.24 15.98 20.60
C ARG A 95 17.42 15.64 21.51
N SER A 96 17.38 14.50 22.22
CA SER A 96 18.52 14.06 23.04
C SER A 96 19.68 13.49 22.24
N GLY A 97 19.51 13.30 20.91
CA GLY A 97 20.51 12.66 20.06
C GLY A 97 20.61 11.15 20.30
N ALA A 98 19.50 10.51 20.71
CA ALA A 98 19.44 9.07 20.93
C ALA A 98 19.87 8.28 19.67
N ASP A 99 20.48 7.12 19.88
CA ASP A 99 20.88 6.26 18.77
C ASP A 99 19.67 5.59 18.09
N LYS A 100 19.90 4.99 16.93
CA LYS A 100 18.85 4.31 16.14
C LYS A 100 18.15 3.19 16.91
N LYS A 101 18.85 2.51 17.83
CA LYS A 101 18.29 1.38 18.58
C LYS A 101 17.29 1.89 19.61
N GLU A 102 17.63 2.97 20.31
CA GLU A 102 16.73 3.59 21.28
C GLU A 102 15.53 4.25 20.59
N ILE A 103 15.72 4.93 19.47
CA ILE A 103 14.61 5.47 18.65
C ILE A 103 13.65 4.34 18.23
N ALA A 104 14.18 3.22 17.73
CA ALA A 104 13.36 2.07 17.32
C ALA A 104 12.60 1.45 18.52
N ARG A 105 13.24 1.36 19.69
CA ARG A 105 12.61 0.87 20.91
C ARG A 105 11.42 1.76 21.32
N ILE A 106 11.62 3.07 21.38
CA ILE A 106 10.57 4.04 21.73
C ILE A 106 9.44 4.03 20.69
N ALA A 107 9.78 3.95 19.40
CA ALA A 107 8.78 3.84 18.33
C ALA A 107 7.91 2.59 18.52
N ASN A 108 8.52 1.44 18.82
CA ASN A 108 7.78 0.20 19.05
C ASN A 108 6.92 0.24 20.32
N ASP A 109 7.41 0.84 21.41
CA ASP A 109 6.62 1.06 22.63
C ASP A 109 5.34 1.88 22.33
N ILE A 110 5.44 2.88 21.45
CA ILE A 110 4.30 3.69 21.02
C ILE A 110 3.38 2.86 20.12
N ARG A 111 3.91 2.19 19.11
CA ARG A 111 3.16 1.37 18.14
C ARG A 111 2.29 0.30 18.79
N LEU A 112 2.78 -0.34 19.86
CA LEU A 112 2.02 -1.36 20.59
C LEU A 112 0.76 -0.78 21.27
N GLN A 113 0.71 0.53 21.52
CA GLN A 113 -0.45 1.23 22.07
C GLN A 113 -1.45 1.68 20.98
N LEU A 114 -1.10 1.54 19.70
CA LEU A 114 -1.91 2.00 18.55
C LEU A 114 -2.81 0.89 17.95
N ASN A 115 -3.06 -0.20 18.69
CA ASN A 115 -3.92 -1.31 18.29
C ASN A 115 -3.64 -1.85 16.87
N PRO A 116 -2.45 -2.44 16.62
CA PRO A 116 -2.00 -2.82 15.27
C PRO A 116 -2.87 -3.89 14.58
N HIS A 117 -3.54 -4.76 15.34
CA HIS A 117 -4.41 -5.80 14.80
C HIS A 117 -5.80 -5.72 15.43
N PRO A 118 -6.64 -4.78 14.98
CA PRO A 118 -7.97 -4.61 15.57
C PRO A 118 -8.83 -5.87 15.35
N ALA A 119 -9.74 -6.11 16.30
CA ALA A 119 -10.77 -7.15 16.21
C ALA A 119 -10.25 -8.58 15.98
N GLY A 120 -9.09 -8.93 16.56
CA GLY A 120 -8.58 -10.30 16.55
C GLY A 120 -8.18 -10.81 15.17
N GLN A 121 -7.78 -9.91 14.25
CA GLN A 121 -7.53 -10.24 12.85
C GLN A 121 -6.59 -11.43 12.63
N MET A 122 -5.54 -11.56 13.45
CA MET A 122 -4.57 -12.67 13.36
C MET A 122 -5.10 -14.00 13.91
N GLU A 123 -6.07 -13.95 14.82
CA GLU A 123 -6.61 -15.13 15.51
C GLU A 123 -7.84 -15.69 14.79
N LEU A 124 -8.73 -14.80 14.34
CA LEU A 124 -10.05 -15.15 13.83
C LEU A 124 -10.10 -15.31 12.31
N ASN A 125 -9.25 -14.59 11.57
CA ASN A 125 -9.37 -14.54 10.12
C ASN A 125 -8.29 -15.33 9.39
N VAL A 126 -7.23 -15.79 10.06
CA VAL A 126 -6.15 -16.57 9.44
C VAL A 126 -6.65 -18.00 9.21
N PRO A 127 -6.83 -18.42 7.94
CA PRO A 127 -7.32 -19.75 7.66
C PRO A 127 -6.25 -20.82 7.88
N GLN A 128 -6.68 -22.07 7.93
CA GLN A 128 -5.80 -23.23 8.10
C GLN A 128 -6.16 -24.28 7.04
N LEU A 129 -5.14 -24.96 6.51
CA LEU A 129 -5.35 -26.18 5.74
C LEU A 129 -5.86 -27.30 6.66
N LYS A 130 -6.42 -28.36 6.07
CA LYS A 130 -6.89 -29.56 6.80
C LYS A 130 -5.82 -30.24 7.66
N ASP A 131 -4.55 -30.09 7.32
CA ASP A 131 -3.42 -30.61 8.08
C ASP A 131 -3.01 -29.74 9.29
N GLY A 132 -3.68 -28.60 9.50
CA GLY A 132 -3.42 -27.66 10.57
C GLY A 132 -2.42 -26.54 10.23
N THR A 133 -1.90 -26.52 9.00
CA THR A 133 -0.98 -25.45 8.55
C THR A 133 -1.72 -24.11 8.48
N LYS A 134 -1.26 -23.13 9.27
CA LYS A 134 -1.79 -21.75 9.26
C LYS A 134 -1.29 -20.97 8.05
N LEU A 135 -2.20 -20.27 7.37
CA LEU A 135 -1.95 -19.52 6.15
C LEU A 135 -1.85 -18.02 6.45
N TYR A 136 -0.74 -17.58 7.02
CA TYR A 136 -0.54 -16.18 7.48
C TYR A 136 -0.55 -15.12 6.38
N GLY A 137 -0.43 -15.49 5.10
CA GLY A 137 -0.65 -14.56 3.97
C GLY A 137 -2.08 -14.58 3.44
N MET A 138 -3.05 -15.06 4.21
CA MET A 138 -4.45 -15.16 3.80
C MET A 138 -5.39 -14.71 4.92
N GLN A 139 -6.57 -14.22 4.51
CA GLN A 139 -7.70 -14.03 5.41
C GLN A 139 -8.97 -14.59 4.79
N HIS A 140 -9.71 -15.39 5.54
CA HIS A 140 -11.01 -15.91 5.12
C HIS A 140 -12.04 -15.61 6.20
N LYS A 141 -12.77 -14.51 6.01
CA LYS A 141 -13.76 -13.99 6.96
C LYS A 141 -15.20 -14.21 6.50
N TYR A 142 -15.42 -14.25 5.19
CA TYR A 142 -16.73 -14.42 4.56
C TYR A 142 -16.65 -15.64 3.66
N ASP A 143 -17.64 -16.51 3.73
CA ASP A 143 -17.65 -17.84 3.09
C ASP A 143 -17.21 -17.82 1.62
N GLU A 144 -17.64 -16.82 0.85
CA GLU A 144 -17.35 -16.76 -0.58
C GLU A 144 -16.06 -16.01 -0.94
N THR A 145 -15.44 -15.29 0.00
CA THR A 145 -14.33 -14.35 -0.28
C THR A 145 -13.08 -14.67 0.52
N CYS A 146 -12.01 -15.00 -0.20
CA CYS A 146 -10.67 -15.15 0.36
C CYS A 146 -9.78 -13.95 -0.02
N LEU A 147 -9.17 -13.32 0.99
CA LEU A 147 -8.13 -12.31 0.78
C LEU A 147 -6.77 -13.00 0.74
N PHE A 148 -5.97 -12.65 -0.26
CA PHE A 148 -4.60 -13.10 -0.41
C PHE A 148 -3.64 -11.90 -0.32
N PHE A 149 -2.57 -12.10 0.45
CA PHE A 149 -1.56 -11.09 0.76
C PHE A 149 -0.19 -11.55 0.22
N PRO A 150 0.12 -11.27 -1.06
CA PRO A 150 1.43 -11.55 -1.61
C PRO A 150 2.55 -10.91 -0.77
N SER A 151 3.66 -11.62 -0.59
CA SER A 151 4.79 -11.05 0.17
C SER A 151 5.38 -9.78 -0.46
N GLN A 152 5.24 -9.62 -1.77
CA GLN A 152 5.71 -8.47 -2.54
C GLN A 152 4.67 -7.35 -2.62
N SER A 153 3.43 -7.56 -2.13
CA SER A 153 2.41 -6.50 -1.99
C SER A 153 2.47 -5.78 -0.64
N GLN A 154 3.46 -6.08 0.22
CA GLN A 154 3.61 -5.52 1.57
C GLN A 154 4.23 -4.10 1.58
N THR A 155 3.98 -3.33 0.53
CA THR A 155 4.34 -1.90 0.42
C THR A 155 3.41 -1.25 -0.61
N CYS A 156 3.45 0.08 -0.72
CA CYS A 156 2.62 0.87 -1.62
C CYS A 156 3.47 1.91 -2.36
N HIS A 157 2.95 2.51 -3.43
CA HIS A 157 3.62 3.61 -4.14
C HIS A 157 3.74 4.88 -3.27
N ALA A 158 2.76 5.10 -2.40
CA ALA A 158 2.81 6.02 -1.27
C ALA A 158 1.96 5.46 -0.11
N TYR A 159 2.31 5.80 1.12
CA TYR A 159 1.56 5.38 2.31
C TYR A 159 0.51 6.42 2.66
N CYS A 160 -0.73 5.96 2.82
CA CYS A 160 -1.81 6.79 3.33
C CYS A 160 -1.58 7.09 4.82
N THR A 161 -1.70 8.34 5.24
CA THR A 161 -1.58 8.75 6.65
C THR A 161 -2.63 8.10 7.56
N PHE A 162 -3.74 7.65 6.98
CA PHE A 162 -4.85 6.95 7.63
C PHE A 162 -4.81 5.42 7.42
N CYS A 163 -3.69 4.86 6.94
CA CYS A 163 -3.62 3.44 6.62
C CYS A 163 -3.76 2.56 7.87
N PHE A 164 -4.90 1.88 8.07
CA PHE A 164 -5.07 0.94 9.18
C PHE A 164 -4.15 -0.30 9.10
N ARG A 165 -3.54 -0.53 7.93
CA ARG A 165 -2.60 -1.61 7.64
C ARG A 165 -1.13 -1.21 7.87
N TRP A 166 -0.88 -0.05 8.47
CA TRP A 166 0.46 0.46 8.79
C TRP A 166 1.41 -0.54 9.50
N PRO A 167 0.95 -1.50 10.34
CA PRO A 167 1.85 -2.45 10.99
C PRO A 167 2.62 -3.34 10.02
N GLN A 168 2.13 -3.53 8.78
CA GLN A 168 2.85 -4.27 7.74
C GLN A 168 4.15 -3.57 7.30
N PHE A 169 4.28 -2.26 7.52
CA PHE A 169 5.37 -1.43 6.98
C PHE A 169 6.44 -1.01 8.00
N VAL A 170 6.27 -1.36 9.29
CA VAL A 170 7.16 -0.88 10.37
C VAL A 170 8.32 -1.82 10.70
N GLY A 171 8.53 -2.87 9.91
CA GLY A 171 9.66 -3.80 10.08
C GLY A 171 9.52 -4.76 11.27
N MET A 172 8.32 -4.87 11.85
CA MET A 172 7.98 -5.90 12.82
C MET A 172 7.44 -7.12 12.07
N ASP A 173 8.30 -8.07 11.73
CA ASP A 173 7.96 -9.19 10.84
C ASP A 173 6.78 -10.05 11.36
N GLU A 174 6.58 -10.11 12.67
CA GLU A 174 5.44 -10.79 13.32
C GLU A 174 4.07 -10.15 12.98
N MET A 175 4.04 -8.91 12.50
CA MET A 175 2.82 -8.18 12.15
C MET A 175 2.44 -8.25 10.66
N LYS A 176 3.25 -8.93 9.84
CA LYS A 176 3.04 -9.00 8.37
C LYS A 176 2.15 -10.18 7.98
N PHE A 177 1.20 -9.92 7.08
CA PHE A 177 0.47 -10.97 6.37
C PHE A 177 1.16 -11.20 5.03
N ALA A 178 1.93 -12.28 4.86
CA ALA A 178 2.68 -12.50 3.62
C ALA A 178 2.78 -14.00 3.29
N MET A 179 2.57 -14.34 2.02
CA MET A 179 2.83 -15.69 1.49
C MET A 179 3.60 -15.60 0.17
N ARG A 180 4.55 -16.52 -0.01
CA ARG A 180 5.39 -16.58 -1.22
C ARG A 180 4.83 -17.53 -2.26
N GLU A 181 4.07 -18.53 -1.84
CA GLU A 181 3.67 -19.70 -2.63
C GLU A 181 2.18 -19.59 -3.00
N GLY A 182 1.87 -19.61 -4.30
CA GLY A 182 0.48 -19.64 -4.78
C GLY A 182 -0.16 -21.02 -4.63
N GLU A 183 0.65 -22.05 -4.44
CA GLU A 183 0.25 -23.45 -4.32
C GLU A 183 -0.59 -23.68 -3.05
N GLN A 184 -0.21 -23.05 -1.93
CA GLN A 184 -0.97 -23.13 -0.68
C GLN A 184 -2.34 -22.45 -0.81
N LEU A 185 -2.41 -21.31 -1.53
CA LEU A 185 -3.68 -20.67 -1.86
C LEU A 185 -4.56 -21.63 -2.70
N VAL A 186 -4.01 -22.23 -3.76
CA VAL A 186 -4.74 -23.21 -4.58
C VAL A 186 -5.21 -24.40 -3.75
N GLN A 187 -4.38 -24.93 -2.85
CA GLN A 187 -4.74 -26.04 -1.99
C GLN A 187 -5.93 -25.65 -1.09
N TYR A 188 -5.85 -24.48 -0.45
CA TYR A 188 -6.94 -23.97 0.37
C TYR A 188 -8.25 -23.82 -0.41
N LEU A 189 -8.20 -23.24 -1.61
CA LEU A 189 -9.38 -23.06 -2.47
C LEU A 189 -9.99 -24.39 -2.94
N LYS A 190 -9.19 -25.46 -3.07
CA LYS A 190 -9.70 -26.82 -3.35
C LYS A 190 -10.36 -27.44 -2.13
N GLU A 191 -9.88 -27.13 -0.93
CA GLU A 191 -10.46 -27.60 0.33
C GLU A 191 -11.76 -26.86 0.68
N HIS A 192 -11.97 -25.68 0.12
CA HIS A 192 -13.06 -24.74 0.40
C HIS A 192 -13.83 -24.33 -0.88
N PRO A 193 -14.67 -25.23 -1.44
CA PRO A 193 -15.40 -24.98 -2.69
C PRO A 193 -16.45 -23.85 -2.62
N GLU A 194 -16.82 -23.41 -1.42
CA GLU A 194 -17.67 -22.25 -1.16
C GLU A 194 -17.03 -20.92 -1.61
N ILE A 195 -15.69 -20.85 -1.66
CA ILE A 195 -14.98 -19.64 -2.06
C ILE A 195 -15.14 -19.43 -3.56
N THR A 196 -15.66 -18.28 -3.97
CA THR A 196 -15.85 -17.94 -5.39
C THR A 196 -15.08 -16.69 -5.81
N ASP A 197 -14.57 -15.93 -4.85
CA ASP A 197 -13.86 -14.66 -5.03
C ASP A 197 -12.50 -14.68 -4.30
N VAL A 198 -11.44 -14.34 -5.05
CA VAL A 198 -10.10 -14.14 -4.49
C VAL A 198 -9.70 -12.68 -4.66
N LEU A 199 -9.46 -11.99 -3.54
CA LEU A 199 -9.00 -10.60 -3.52
C LEU A 199 -7.50 -10.54 -3.21
N PHE A 200 -6.71 -10.13 -4.20
CA PHE A 200 -5.32 -9.73 -3.99
C PHE A 200 -5.27 -8.37 -3.29
N THR A 201 -4.60 -8.32 -2.13
CA THR A 201 -4.49 -7.10 -1.30
C THR A 201 -3.18 -7.10 -0.49
N GLY A 202 -3.10 -6.29 0.57
CA GLY A 202 -1.91 -6.06 1.41
C GLY A 202 -1.66 -4.59 1.63
N GLY A 203 -0.50 -4.12 1.22
CA GLY A 203 -0.27 -2.71 0.91
C GLY A 203 -0.91 -2.37 -0.43
N ASP A 204 -0.27 -2.81 -1.52
CA ASP A 204 -0.78 -2.63 -2.88
C ASP A 204 -0.23 -3.73 -3.81
N PRO A 205 -1.06 -4.63 -4.37
CA PRO A 205 -0.58 -5.66 -5.29
C PRO A 205 0.07 -5.11 -6.56
N MET A 206 -0.32 -3.92 -7.02
CA MET A 206 0.17 -3.36 -8.28
C MET A 206 1.53 -2.65 -8.14
N ILE A 207 2.12 -2.60 -6.93
CA ILE A 207 3.55 -2.27 -6.79
C ILE A 207 4.47 -3.42 -7.22
N MET A 208 3.93 -4.63 -7.33
CA MET A 208 4.70 -5.79 -7.75
C MET A 208 5.09 -5.67 -9.22
N LYS A 209 6.23 -6.26 -9.58
CA LYS A 209 6.54 -6.51 -10.98
C LYS A 209 5.47 -7.40 -11.60
N ALA A 210 5.12 -7.14 -12.85
CA ALA A 210 4.11 -7.88 -13.60
C ALA A 210 4.38 -9.40 -13.58
N SER A 211 5.63 -9.80 -13.72
CA SER A 211 6.05 -11.21 -13.68
C SER A 211 5.79 -11.90 -12.33
N MET A 212 5.94 -11.16 -11.23
CA MET A 212 5.63 -11.68 -9.89
C MET A 212 4.13 -11.82 -9.68
N PHE A 213 3.34 -10.85 -10.16
CA PHE A 213 1.88 -10.95 -10.14
C PHE A 213 1.40 -12.12 -11.00
N SER A 214 1.99 -12.27 -12.20
CA SER A 214 1.71 -13.39 -13.12
C SER A 214 1.90 -14.73 -12.45
N ALA A 215 3.01 -14.93 -11.71
CA ALA A 215 3.28 -16.20 -11.04
C ALA A 215 2.12 -16.62 -10.12
N TYR A 216 1.53 -15.70 -9.37
CA TYR A 216 0.37 -16.02 -8.52
C TYR A 216 -0.89 -16.30 -9.33
N THR A 217 -1.18 -15.47 -10.33
CA THR A 217 -2.39 -15.63 -11.13
C THR A 217 -2.33 -16.87 -12.02
N ASP A 218 -1.15 -17.21 -12.58
CA ASP A 218 -0.95 -18.40 -13.39
C ASP A 218 -1.17 -19.65 -12.58
N THR A 219 -0.59 -19.73 -11.37
CA THR A 219 -0.84 -20.85 -10.46
C THR A 219 -2.33 -21.03 -10.15
N LEU A 220 -3.10 -19.95 -9.97
CA LEU A 220 -4.56 -20.00 -9.79
C LEU A 220 -5.31 -20.48 -11.04
N LEU A 221 -4.95 -19.94 -12.21
CA LEU A 221 -5.61 -20.25 -13.47
C LEU A 221 -5.33 -21.70 -13.92
N ASP A 222 -4.08 -22.15 -13.80
CA ASP A 222 -3.65 -23.51 -14.14
C ASP A 222 -4.31 -24.57 -13.26
N ALA A 223 -4.66 -24.21 -12.03
CA ALA A 223 -5.37 -25.09 -11.11
C ALA A 223 -6.80 -25.42 -11.56
N LYS A 224 -7.38 -24.66 -12.49
CA LYS A 224 -8.72 -24.87 -13.07
C LYS A 224 -9.80 -25.08 -12.00
N LEU A 225 -9.81 -24.20 -11.00
CA LEU A 225 -10.76 -24.25 -9.87
C LEU A 225 -12.20 -24.04 -10.39
N PRO A 226 -13.12 -25.02 -10.26
CA PRO A 226 -14.44 -24.94 -10.89
C PRO A 226 -15.36 -23.86 -10.28
N ASN A 227 -15.15 -23.55 -9.00
CA ASN A 227 -15.90 -22.58 -8.20
C ASN A 227 -15.36 -21.16 -8.30
N LEU A 228 -14.09 -20.95 -8.65
CA LEU A 228 -13.51 -19.61 -8.75
C LEU A 228 -14.17 -18.82 -9.89
N LYS A 229 -14.86 -17.73 -9.56
CA LYS A 229 -15.55 -16.86 -10.53
C LYS A 229 -14.85 -15.53 -10.71
N THR A 230 -14.29 -14.99 -9.63
CA THR A 230 -13.77 -13.63 -9.62
C THR A 230 -12.37 -13.58 -9.02
N ILE A 231 -11.49 -12.83 -9.69
CA ILE A 231 -10.24 -12.33 -9.12
C ILE A 231 -10.38 -10.82 -8.98
N ARG A 232 -10.20 -10.32 -7.76
CA ARG A 232 -10.19 -8.89 -7.46
C ARG A 232 -8.78 -8.41 -7.12
N ILE A 233 -8.49 -7.16 -7.46
CA ILE A 233 -7.22 -6.51 -7.12
C ILE A 233 -7.54 -5.21 -6.38
N GLY A 234 -7.22 -5.14 -5.09
CA GLY A 234 -7.33 -3.91 -4.31
C GLY A 234 -6.08 -3.07 -4.45
N THR A 235 -6.14 -1.97 -5.19
CA THR A 235 -4.96 -1.15 -5.52
C THR A 235 -5.24 0.35 -5.40
N LYS A 236 -4.22 1.08 -4.96
CA LYS A 236 -4.19 2.55 -4.98
C LYS A 236 -3.21 3.08 -6.04
N ALA A 237 -2.53 2.19 -6.77
CA ALA A 237 -1.56 2.53 -7.81
C ALA A 237 -2.17 3.42 -8.89
N ILE A 238 -3.44 3.23 -9.26
CA ILE A 238 -4.10 4.10 -10.26
C ILE A 238 -4.06 5.58 -9.83
N SER A 239 -4.28 5.86 -8.54
CA SER A 239 -4.22 7.22 -7.99
C SER A 239 -2.77 7.69 -7.78
N TYR A 240 -1.93 6.85 -7.18
CA TYR A 240 -0.62 7.28 -6.66
C TYR A 240 0.56 7.05 -7.61
N TRP A 241 0.37 6.27 -8.67
CA TRP A 241 1.35 5.97 -9.72
C TRP A 241 0.66 5.37 -10.98
N PRO A 242 -0.13 6.15 -11.73
CA PRO A 242 -0.88 5.64 -12.89
C PRO A 242 0.02 5.02 -13.98
N TYR A 243 1.28 5.48 -14.05
CA TYR A 243 2.28 4.96 -14.99
C TYR A 243 2.55 3.46 -14.87
N LYS A 244 2.16 2.83 -13.75
CA LYS A 244 2.14 1.37 -13.62
C LYS A 244 1.36 0.66 -14.75
N PHE A 245 0.35 1.34 -15.30
CA PHE A 245 -0.52 0.82 -16.36
C PHE A 245 -0.26 1.47 -17.72
N LEU A 246 0.63 2.48 -17.79
CA LEU A 246 0.86 3.27 -19.00
C LEU A 246 2.27 3.07 -19.57
N THR A 247 3.30 3.41 -18.80
CA THR A 247 4.66 3.58 -19.33
C THR A 247 5.76 2.92 -18.49
N ASP A 248 5.44 2.40 -17.31
CA ASP A 248 6.38 1.57 -16.56
C ASP A 248 6.85 0.42 -17.45
N SER A 249 8.10 -0.04 -17.27
CA SER A 249 8.73 -1.01 -18.16
C SER A 249 7.97 -2.35 -18.30
N ASP A 250 7.05 -2.63 -17.37
CA ASP A 250 6.23 -3.84 -17.33
C ASP A 250 4.71 -3.56 -17.48
N ALA A 251 4.30 -2.35 -17.88
CA ALA A 251 2.89 -1.97 -18.05
C ALA A 251 2.15 -2.89 -19.03
N ASP A 252 2.73 -3.13 -20.22
CA ASP A 252 2.20 -4.06 -21.21
C ASP A 252 2.03 -5.48 -20.66
N GLU A 253 2.98 -5.94 -19.84
CA GLU A 253 2.93 -7.26 -19.23
C GLU A 253 1.81 -7.32 -18.18
N THR A 254 1.63 -6.25 -17.39
CA THR A 254 0.50 -6.11 -16.47
C THR A 254 -0.85 -6.20 -17.20
N LEU A 255 -1.02 -5.47 -18.31
CA LEU A 255 -2.27 -5.53 -19.09
C LEU A 255 -2.49 -6.90 -19.74
N LYS A 256 -1.44 -7.55 -20.25
CA LYS A 256 -1.53 -8.92 -20.78
C LYS A 256 -1.94 -9.93 -19.69
N ASN A 257 -1.49 -9.74 -18.46
CA ASN A 257 -1.93 -10.57 -17.34
C ASN A 257 -3.42 -10.39 -17.04
N PHE A 258 -3.93 -9.16 -17.12
CA PHE A 258 -5.37 -8.90 -16.97
C PHE A 258 -6.18 -9.57 -18.09
N GLU A 259 -5.74 -9.43 -19.34
CA GLU A 259 -6.36 -10.08 -20.49
C GLU A 259 -6.39 -11.60 -20.33
N LYS A 260 -5.30 -12.21 -19.84
CA LYS A 260 -5.20 -13.65 -19.58
C LYS A 260 -6.23 -14.13 -18.55
N ILE A 261 -6.42 -13.38 -17.45
CA ILE A 261 -7.44 -13.69 -16.43
C ILE A 261 -8.85 -13.65 -17.05
N VAL A 262 -9.15 -12.62 -17.84
CA VAL A 262 -10.47 -12.50 -18.49
C VAL A 262 -10.69 -13.63 -19.50
N LYS A 263 -9.67 -13.95 -20.32
CA LYS A 263 -9.74 -15.03 -21.32
C LYS A 263 -9.89 -16.42 -20.73
N SER A 264 -9.47 -16.64 -19.47
CA SER A 264 -9.71 -17.92 -18.80
C SER A 264 -11.19 -18.13 -18.40
N GLY A 265 -12.04 -17.11 -18.56
CA GLY A 265 -13.43 -17.11 -18.12
C GLY A 265 -13.62 -16.59 -16.68
N THR A 266 -12.55 -16.12 -16.04
CA THR A 266 -12.60 -15.53 -14.70
C THR A 266 -12.91 -14.03 -14.82
N HIS A 267 -13.85 -13.53 -14.02
CA HIS A 267 -14.11 -12.09 -13.95
C HIS A 267 -12.96 -11.39 -13.20
N LEU A 268 -12.33 -10.42 -13.86
CA LEU A 268 -11.34 -9.55 -13.22
C LEU A 268 -12.00 -8.24 -12.81
N ALA A 269 -11.81 -7.83 -11.55
CA ALA A 269 -12.26 -6.52 -11.08
C ALA A 269 -11.17 -5.78 -10.31
N ILE A 270 -11.02 -4.48 -10.60
CA ILE A 270 -10.07 -3.60 -9.92
C ILE A 270 -10.83 -2.79 -8.87
N MET A 271 -10.49 -3.01 -7.59
CA MET A 271 -11.01 -2.21 -6.49
C MET A 271 -10.10 -1.00 -6.32
N ALA A 272 -10.37 0.07 -7.07
CA ALA A 272 -9.63 1.31 -7.00
C ALA A 272 -9.93 2.07 -5.70
N HIS A 273 -8.92 2.74 -5.15
CA HIS A 273 -9.04 3.49 -3.89
C HIS A 273 -8.79 4.98 -4.10
N PHE A 274 -9.88 5.76 -4.18
CA PHE A 274 -9.87 7.22 -4.23
C PHE A 274 -10.50 7.81 -2.97
N ASN A 275 -9.96 8.93 -2.50
CA ASN A 275 -10.35 9.66 -1.30
C ASN A 275 -10.71 11.13 -1.59
N HIS A 276 -10.13 11.73 -2.63
CA HIS A 276 -10.39 13.11 -3.02
C HIS A 276 -10.41 13.27 -4.55
N LEU A 277 -11.18 14.24 -5.07
CA LEU A 277 -11.33 14.48 -6.52
C LEU A 277 -10.02 14.85 -7.23
N VAL A 278 -9.07 15.43 -6.49
CA VAL A 278 -7.72 15.76 -7.01
C VAL A 278 -7.01 14.52 -7.54
N GLU A 279 -7.23 13.35 -6.93
CA GLU A 279 -6.70 12.07 -7.41
C GLU A 279 -7.26 11.62 -8.76
N LEU A 280 -8.22 12.34 -9.37
CA LEU A 280 -8.76 12.06 -10.71
C LEU A 280 -8.51 13.21 -11.70
N SER A 281 -7.73 14.21 -11.29
CA SER A 281 -7.61 15.47 -12.04
C SER A 281 -6.65 15.39 -13.23
N THR A 282 -5.63 14.53 -13.15
CA THR A 282 -4.54 14.46 -14.13
C THR A 282 -4.90 13.59 -15.34
N ASP A 283 -4.28 13.87 -16.49
CA ASP A 283 -4.51 13.08 -17.70
C ASP A 283 -3.97 11.64 -17.62
N PRO A 284 -2.79 11.36 -17.01
CA PRO A 284 -2.33 9.99 -16.80
C PRO A 284 -3.34 9.12 -16.02
N ILE A 285 -4.07 9.68 -15.05
CA ILE A 285 -5.06 8.88 -14.30
C ILE A 285 -6.28 8.58 -15.17
N LYS A 286 -6.74 9.55 -15.98
CA LYS A 286 -7.87 9.35 -16.90
C LYS A 286 -7.56 8.28 -17.96
N GLU A 287 -6.32 8.24 -18.46
CA GLU A 287 -5.88 7.23 -19.43
C GLU A 287 -5.68 5.85 -18.79
N ALA A 288 -5.27 5.80 -17.52
CA ALA A 288 -5.05 4.52 -16.81
C ALA A 288 -6.35 3.78 -16.43
N ILE A 289 -7.50 4.46 -16.47
CA ILE A 289 -8.84 3.92 -16.15
C ILE A 289 -9.50 3.35 -17.41
#